data_AF-A0A848U316-F1
#
_entry.id   AF-A0A848U316-F1
#
_cell.length_a   1.000
_cell.length_b   1.000
_cell.length_c   1.000
_cell.angle_alpha   90.00
_cell.angle_beta   90.00
_cell.angle_gamma   90.00
#
_symmetry.space_group_name_H-M   'P 1'
#
loop_
_entity.id
_entity.type
_entity.pdbx_description
1 polymer ?
#
loop_
_entity_poly.entity_id
_entity_poly.type
_entity_poly.pdbx_seq_one_letter_code
_entity_poly.pdbx_strand_id
1 'polypeptide(L)'
;MINKRLLVKNLLAHNDENSFYDKKRFINIGHKEGKAKFLKHVCALANSNPKNHSFIVIGVEDEDNKIVGVDFFDDSKIQNLVNAYLDNPPLIAYENIPFPHLEEGRVVGLVTIKSNGKVCALRKNIWKYYGGSVFFREGSISMPKAFDIELKDLNSKAVATIEQHARNNIELTLDGVIDFLNNRHKDLESSYKVFKEQFVVCWAGNAKKVKDKTYFSRVDIELINEQVKLFFSTLDEVTVAFNEDTFTTIEYVRLGLANKLKYYPLEKMNITFEDNGTYQIQSELIFDPPKYDKKTLYHIFNTNNAILRKLEKNIALKPNDKEDLSHLPATYLICFLNGFEEAKIQMEKARVLLKKTNQEVHHSLKESLRILRKVKYS
;
A
#
# COMPACT_ATOMS: atom_id res chain seq x y z
N MET A 1 -4.03 7.82 16.73
CA MET A 1 -5.14 8.69 16.29
C MET A 1 -5.87 7.99 15.15
N ILE A 2 -7.21 8.08 15.03
CA ILE A 2 -7.96 7.41 13.94
C ILE A 2 -8.06 8.36 12.74
N ASN A 3 -7.68 7.90 11.55
CA ASN A 3 -7.92 8.64 10.31
C ASN A 3 -9.41 8.54 9.95
N LYS A 4 -10.13 9.65 10.10
CA LYS A 4 -11.59 9.69 9.91
C LYS A 4 -12.03 9.50 8.46
N ARG A 5 -11.24 9.98 7.49
CA ARG A 5 -11.51 9.76 6.07
C ARG A 5 -11.39 8.28 5.73
N LEU A 6 -10.34 7.62 6.25
CA LEU A 6 -10.15 6.19 6.09
C LEU A 6 -11.23 5.37 6.80
N LEU A 7 -11.63 5.79 8.00
CA LEU A 7 -12.77 5.18 8.71
C LEU A 7 -14.05 5.24 7.87
N VAL A 8 -14.39 6.40 7.29
CA VAL A 8 -15.55 6.56 6.42
C VAL A 8 -15.44 5.65 5.18
N LYS A 9 -14.27 5.61 4.52
CA LYS A 9 -14.05 4.71 3.38
C LYS A 9 -14.24 3.24 3.77
N ASN A 10 -13.68 2.81 4.91
CA ASN A 10 -13.83 1.44 5.39
C ASN A 10 -15.29 1.10 5.76
N LEU A 11 -16.03 2.04 6.35
CA LEU A 11 -17.45 1.87 6.64
C LEU A 11 -18.28 1.69 5.35
N LEU A 12 -17.97 2.47 4.31
CA LEU A 12 -18.65 2.41 3.00
C LEU A 12 -18.25 1.19 2.16
N ALA A 13 -16.98 0.78 2.20
CA ALA A 13 -16.45 -0.30 1.36
C ALA A 13 -16.89 -1.69 1.82
N HIS A 14 -17.19 -1.87 3.11
CA HIS A 14 -17.37 -3.19 3.70
C HIS A 14 -18.79 -3.48 4.20
N ASN A 15 -19.78 -2.59 4.02
CA ASN A 15 -21.10 -2.76 4.65
C ASN A 15 -22.27 -2.17 3.85
N ASP A 16 -23.35 -2.96 3.73
CA ASP A 16 -24.71 -2.41 3.78
C ASP A 16 -25.03 -1.97 5.21
N GLU A 17 -25.98 -1.05 5.40
CA GLU A 17 -26.36 -0.56 6.74
C GLU A 17 -26.59 -1.71 7.73
N ASN A 18 -26.02 -1.60 8.94
CA ASN A 18 -26.02 -2.68 9.90
C ASN A 18 -26.25 -2.17 11.34
N SER A 19 -26.08 -3.05 12.33
CA SER A 19 -26.44 -2.76 13.72
C SER A 19 -25.57 -1.70 14.41
N PHE A 20 -24.41 -1.33 13.85
CA PHE A 20 -23.51 -0.28 14.38
C PHE A 20 -23.25 0.86 13.39
N TYR A 21 -23.72 0.76 12.15
CA TYR A 21 -23.48 1.71 11.06
C TYR A 21 -24.75 2.05 10.29
N ASP A 22 -24.94 3.33 10.02
CA ASP A 22 -26.05 3.89 9.24
C ASP A 22 -25.49 4.93 8.25
N LYS A 23 -26.10 5.06 7.07
CA LYS A 23 -25.76 6.12 6.11
C LYS A 23 -27.00 6.94 5.77
N LYS A 24 -26.81 8.23 5.53
CA LYS A 24 -27.92 9.14 5.20
C LYS A 24 -27.46 10.16 4.18
N ARG A 25 -28.33 10.49 3.22
CA ARG A 25 -28.05 11.59 2.28
C ARG A 25 -27.93 12.94 2.99
N PHE A 26 -28.85 13.24 3.92
CA PHE A 26 -28.83 14.44 4.76
C PHE A 26 -29.57 14.19 6.07
N ILE A 27 -29.29 15.01 7.09
CA ILE A 27 -30.06 15.02 8.35
C ILE A 27 -30.67 16.41 8.53
N ASN A 28 -32.00 16.48 8.58
CA ASN A 28 -32.70 17.72 8.84
C ASN A 28 -33.10 17.81 10.32
N ILE A 29 -32.30 18.48 11.13
CA ILE A 29 -32.67 18.77 12.53
C ILE A 29 -33.36 20.13 12.70
N GLY A 30 -33.78 20.79 11.62
CA GLY A 30 -34.51 22.07 11.67
C GLY A 30 -35.96 21.92 12.14
N HIS A 31 -36.59 20.78 11.82
CA HIS A 31 -38.00 20.53 12.13
C HIS A 31 -38.20 19.33 13.09
N LYS A 32 -39.37 19.30 13.73
CA LYS A 32 -39.71 18.33 14.79
C LYS A 32 -39.61 16.88 14.35
N GLU A 33 -40.02 16.56 13.12
CA GLU A 33 -39.95 15.20 12.57
C GLU A 33 -38.50 14.71 12.39
N GLY A 34 -37.64 15.52 11.77
CA GLY A 34 -36.25 15.11 11.50
C GLY A 34 -35.42 15.00 12.79
N LYS A 35 -35.64 15.89 13.77
CA LYS A 35 -35.11 15.73 15.13
C LYS A 35 -35.53 14.38 15.75
N ALA A 36 -36.80 14.02 15.62
CA ALA A 36 -37.35 12.77 16.17
C ALA A 36 -36.71 11.53 15.51
N LYS A 37 -36.59 11.53 14.18
CA LYS A 37 -35.92 10.44 13.42
C LYS A 37 -34.46 10.30 13.83
N PHE A 38 -33.72 11.41 13.91
CA PHE A 38 -32.32 11.40 14.33
C PHE A 38 -32.14 10.84 15.74
N LEU A 39 -32.92 11.34 16.71
CA LEU A 39 -32.89 10.87 18.10
C LEU A 39 -33.23 9.38 18.21
N LYS A 40 -34.18 8.89 17.41
CA LYS A 40 -34.51 7.46 17.33
C LYS A 40 -33.28 6.64 16.90
N HIS A 41 -32.58 7.06 15.85
CA HIS A 41 -31.39 6.35 15.36
C HIS A 41 -30.24 6.38 16.38
N VAL A 42 -29.97 7.55 16.98
CA VAL A 42 -28.93 7.70 18.02
C VAL A 42 -29.21 6.79 19.22
N CYS A 43 -30.46 6.79 19.70
CA CYS A 43 -30.90 5.93 20.79
C CYS A 43 -30.72 4.43 20.44
N ALA A 44 -31.18 4.03 19.25
CA ALA A 44 -31.07 2.65 18.78
C ALA A 44 -29.61 2.17 18.65
N LEU A 45 -28.74 2.99 18.06
CA LEU A 45 -27.33 2.67 17.88
C LEU A 45 -26.61 2.57 19.23
N ALA A 46 -26.85 3.49 20.16
CA ALA A 46 -26.24 3.45 21.49
C ALA A 46 -26.64 2.22 22.31
N ASN A 47 -27.91 1.81 22.23
CA ASN A 47 -28.41 0.66 22.97
C ASN A 47 -27.96 -0.68 22.37
N SER A 48 -27.83 -0.77 21.04
CA SER A 48 -27.32 -1.98 20.37
C SER A 48 -25.80 -2.14 20.44
N ASN A 49 -25.07 -1.10 20.85
CA ASN A 49 -23.60 -1.07 20.86
C ASN A 49 -23.06 -0.52 22.19
N PRO A 50 -23.24 -1.26 23.31
CA PRO A 50 -22.90 -0.75 24.63
C PRO A 50 -21.39 -0.62 24.88
N LYS A 51 -20.54 -1.33 24.12
CA LYS A 51 -19.08 -1.41 24.37
C LYS A 51 -18.22 -0.93 23.20
N ASN A 52 -18.81 -0.53 22.08
CA ASN A 52 -18.11 -0.07 20.89
C ASN A 52 -18.70 1.24 20.37
N HIS A 53 -18.00 1.89 19.45
CA HIS A 53 -18.55 3.04 18.74
C HIS A 53 -19.57 2.58 17.68
N SER A 54 -20.54 3.46 17.42
CA SER A 54 -21.45 3.38 16.29
C SER A 54 -21.31 4.62 15.42
N PHE A 55 -21.62 4.50 14.15
CA PHE A 55 -21.36 5.55 13.16
C PHE A 55 -22.59 5.86 12.33
N ILE A 56 -22.83 7.15 12.06
CA ILE A 56 -23.73 7.60 11.02
C ILE A 56 -22.91 8.44 10.03
N VAL A 57 -22.87 8.01 8.77
CA VAL A 57 -22.20 8.77 7.70
C VAL A 57 -23.24 9.56 6.92
N ILE A 58 -23.04 10.88 6.82
CA ILE A 58 -23.95 11.82 6.17
C ILE A 58 -23.34 12.38 4.90
N GLY A 59 -24.13 12.48 3.83
CA GLY A 59 -23.68 12.97 2.52
C GLY A 59 -23.32 11.84 1.57
N VAL A 60 -23.99 10.69 1.73
CA VAL A 60 -23.81 9.49 0.90
C VAL A 60 -25.17 9.06 0.35
N GLU A 61 -25.23 8.67 -0.92
CA GLU A 61 -26.44 8.14 -1.54
C GLU A 61 -26.71 6.68 -1.14
N ASP A 62 -28.00 6.36 -0.99
CA ASP A 62 -28.42 5.05 -0.47
C ASP A 62 -28.17 3.91 -1.48
N GLU A 63 -28.24 4.18 -2.78
CA GLU A 63 -28.21 3.16 -3.85
C GLU A 63 -26.81 2.65 -4.18
N ASP A 64 -25.80 3.52 -4.25
CA ASP A 64 -24.47 3.20 -4.80
C ASP A 64 -23.30 3.58 -3.87
N ASN A 65 -23.58 3.97 -2.62
CA ASN A 65 -22.57 4.48 -1.67
C ASN A 65 -21.78 5.70 -2.18
N LYS A 66 -22.29 6.42 -3.19
CA LYS A 66 -21.61 7.58 -3.74
C LYS A 66 -21.61 8.73 -2.74
N ILE A 67 -20.43 9.29 -2.52
CA ILE A 67 -20.23 10.44 -1.66
C ILE A 67 -20.64 11.71 -2.43
N VAL A 68 -21.71 12.37 -1.99
CA VAL A 68 -22.24 13.63 -2.57
C VAL A 68 -21.94 14.86 -1.70
N GLY A 69 -21.60 14.62 -0.43
CA GLY A 69 -21.31 15.64 0.56
C GLY A 69 -22.55 16.41 1.05
N VAL A 70 -22.37 17.13 2.14
CA VAL A 70 -23.32 18.06 2.76
C VAL A 70 -22.61 19.35 3.13
N ASP A 71 -23.39 20.39 3.43
CA ASP A 71 -22.86 21.64 3.97
C ASP A 71 -22.26 21.44 5.36
N PHE A 72 -21.31 22.30 5.71
CA PHE A 72 -20.72 22.34 7.05
C PHE A 72 -21.80 22.44 8.13
N PHE A 73 -21.65 21.63 9.17
CA PHE A 73 -22.62 21.55 10.25
C PHE A 73 -21.97 21.66 11.64
N ASP A 74 -22.56 22.45 12.51
CA ASP A 74 -22.07 22.69 13.88
C ASP A 74 -22.50 21.57 14.84
N ASP A 75 -21.52 20.83 15.35
CA ASP A 75 -21.69 19.72 16.30
C ASP A 75 -22.47 20.13 17.57
N SER A 76 -22.35 21.39 18.01
CA SER A 76 -23.03 21.88 19.21
C SER A 76 -24.55 21.67 19.14
N LYS A 77 -25.13 21.76 17.94
CA LYS A 77 -26.57 21.55 17.71
C LYS A 77 -26.99 20.10 17.94
N ILE A 78 -26.16 19.13 17.55
CA ILE A 78 -26.40 17.71 17.75
C ILE A 78 -26.26 17.36 19.24
N GLN A 79 -25.18 17.80 19.88
CA GLN A 79 -24.95 17.55 21.30
C GLN A 79 -26.10 18.09 22.16
N ASN A 80 -26.52 19.34 21.92
CA ASN A 80 -27.63 19.97 22.62
C ASN A 80 -28.94 19.23 22.40
N LEU A 81 -29.22 18.78 21.17
CA LEU A 81 -30.42 18.03 20.84
C LEU A 81 -30.47 16.70 21.61
N VAL A 82 -29.38 15.94 21.61
CA VAL A 82 -29.27 14.64 22.30
C VAL A 82 -29.44 14.81 23.80
N ASN A 83 -28.72 15.75 24.42
CA ASN A 83 -28.78 15.98 25.87
C ASN A 83 -30.14 16.49 26.35
N ALA A 84 -30.87 17.23 25.51
CA ALA A 84 -32.18 17.79 25.86
C ALA A 84 -33.34 16.78 25.73
N TYR A 85 -33.16 15.70 24.96
CA TYR A 85 -34.24 14.77 24.60
C TYR A 85 -33.98 13.31 24.98
N LEU A 86 -32.76 12.92 25.37
CA LEU A 86 -32.45 11.56 25.80
C LEU A 86 -32.15 11.48 27.30
N ASP A 87 -32.64 10.43 27.94
CA ASP A 87 -32.18 9.96 29.24
C ASP A 87 -31.03 9.00 29.05
N ASN A 88 -30.02 9.09 29.95
CA ASN A 88 -28.72 8.47 29.77
C ASN A 88 -28.15 8.72 28.35
N PRO A 89 -28.00 9.98 27.92
CA PRO A 89 -27.55 10.28 26.57
C PRO A 89 -26.17 9.64 26.31
N PRO A 90 -25.96 9.06 25.11
CA PRO A 90 -24.63 8.62 24.71
C PRO A 90 -23.72 9.82 24.50
N LEU A 91 -22.41 9.59 24.56
CA LEU A 91 -21.45 10.56 24.07
C LEU A 91 -21.55 10.58 22.55
N ILE A 92 -21.76 11.76 21.98
CA ILE A 92 -21.92 11.96 20.54
C ILE A 92 -20.97 13.05 20.07
N ALA A 93 -20.36 12.84 18.91
CA ALA A 93 -19.53 13.83 18.25
C ALA A 93 -19.85 13.83 16.75
N TYR A 94 -19.97 15.01 16.19
CA TYR A 94 -20.12 15.24 14.76
C TYR A 94 -18.84 15.88 14.20
N GLU A 95 -18.27 15.25 13.19
CA GLU A 95 -17.07 15.73 12.51
C GLU A 95 -17.37 16.03 11.04
N ASN A 96 -16.96 17.22 10.58
CA ASN A 96 -17.00 17.63 9.19
C ASN A 96 -15.72 17.16 8.50
N ILE A 97 -15.80 16.09 7.70
CA ILE A 97 -14.63 15.47 7.06
C ILE A 97 -14.53 15.96 5.60
N PRO A 98 -13.48 16.69 5.22
CA PRO A 98 -13.28 17.07 3.83
C PRO A 98 -12.88 15.85 2.98
N PHE A 99 -13.42 15.76 1.76
CA PHE A 99 -13.08 14.74 0.77
C PHE A 99 -12.60 15.39 -0.54
N PRO A 100 -11.52 14.87 -1.19
CA PRO A 100 -10.88 15.55 -2.33
C PRO A 100 -11.76 15.77 -3.56
N HIS A 101 -12.76 14.90 -3.78
CA HIS A 101 -13.63 14.94 -4.97
C HIS A 101 -14.93 15.74 -4.74
N LEU A 102 -15.09 16.36 -3.56
CA LEU A 102 -16.25 17.20 -3.26
C LEU A 102 -16.01 18.64 -3.71
N GLU A 103 -17.10 19.31 -4.10
CA GLU A 103 -17.11 20.74 -4.35
C GLU A 103 -16.62 21.53 -3.13
N GLU A 104 -16.01 22.69 -3.37
CA GLU A 104 -15.54 23.57 -2.30
C GLU A 104 -16.69 23.92 -1.34
N GLY A 105 -16.45 23.79 -0.04
CA GLY A 105 -17.44 24.01 1.01
C GLY A 105 -18.31 22.79 1.37
N ARG A 106 -18.24 21.68 0.62
CA ARG A 106 -18.91 20.43 0.98
C ARG A 106 -18.02 19.47 1.76
N VAL A 107 -18.63 18.75 2.69
CA VAL A 107 -17.97 17.80 3.60
C VAL A 107 -18.80 16.54 3.76
N VAL A 108 -18.19 15.46 4.24
CA VAL A 108 -18.91 14.29 4.74
C VAL A 108 -19.09 14.44 6.24
N GLY A 109 -20.32 14.31 6.70
CA GLY A 109 -20.61 14.33 8.13
C GLY A 109 -20.38 12.96 8.75
N LEU A 110 -19.53 12.84 9.76
CA LEU A 110 -19.40 11.63 10.56
C LEU A 110 -19.93 11.86 11.96
N VAL A 111 -21.04 11.18 12.29
CA VAL A 111 -21.54 11.11 13.66
C VAL A 111 -20.91 9.88 14.32
N THR A 112 -20.13 10.07 15.37
CA THR A 112 -19.64 8.98 16.23
C THR A 112 -20.47 8.94 17.51
N ILE A 113 -21.04 7.78 17.84
CA ILE A 113 -21.89 7.57 19.00
C ILE A 113 -21.23 6.53 19.90
N LYS A 114 -21.08 6.86 21.18
CA LYS A 114 -20.55 5.96 22.21
C LYS A 114 -21.55 5.84 23.35
N SER A 115 -22.01 4.63 23.61
CA SER A 115 -22.87 4.33 24.74
C SER A 115 -22.18 4.68 26.06
N ASN A 116 -22.97 5.11 27.06
CA ASN A 116 -22.50 5.30 28.43
C ASN A 116 -22.66 4.03 29.30
N GLY A 117 -23.04 2.91 28.68
CA GLY A 117 -23.26 1.63 29.36
C GLY A 117 -24.60 1.50 30.07
N LYS A 118 -25.49 2.50 29.95
CA LYS A 118 -26.87 2.48 30.45
C LYS A 118 -27.86 2.52 29.30
N VAL A 119 -29.09 2.10 29.57
CA VAL A 119 -30.18 2.16 28.59
C VAL A 119 -30.50 3.62 28.29
N CYS A 120 -30.34 4.00 27.03
CA CYS A 120 -30.74 5.28 26.47
C CYS A 120 -32.23 5.24 26.11
N ALA A 121 -32.98 6.28 26.49
CA ALA A 121 -34.42 6.37 26.23
C ALA A 121 -34.81 7.80 25.85
N LEU A 122 -35.97 8.00 25.22
CA LEU A 122 -36.52 9.35 25.02
C LEU A 122 -36.98 9.94 26.36
N ARG A 123 -36.43 11.10 26.75
CA ARG A 123 -36.85 11.82 27.97
C ARG A 123 -38.27 12.38 27.88
N LYS A 124 -38.67 12.81 26.67
CA LYS A 124 -39.96 13.49 26.43
C LYS A 124 -40.50 13.20 25.04
N ASN A 125 -41.81 13.41 24.87
CA ASN A 125 -42.49 13.22 23.59
C ASN A 125 -41.86 14.08 22.48
N ILE A 126 -41.63 13.48 21.32
CA ILE A 126 -41.21 14.20 20.11
C ILE A 126 -41.84 13.57 18.87
N TRP A 127 -42.53 14.41 18.10
CA TRP A 127 -43.34 14.00 16.96
C TRP A 127 -44.31 12.87 17.32
N LYS A 128 -44.12 11.65 16.80
CA LYS A 128 -44.95 10.47 17.08
C LYS A 128 -44.37 9.53 18.15
N TYR A 129 -43.20 9.83 18.69
CA TYR A 129 -42.53 9.00 19.69
C TYR A 129 -42.80 9.51 21.11
N TYR A 130 -43.18 8.59 21.99
CA TYR A 130 -43.52 8.89 23.37
C TYR A 130 -42.27 8.91 24.28
N GLY A 131 -42.29 9.73 25.33
CA GLY A 131 -41.30 9.69 26.40
C GLY A 131 -41.27 8.31 27.05
N GLY A 132 -40.09 7.88 27.47
CA GLY A 132 -39.78 6.53 27.92
C GLY A 132 -39.53 5.52 26.81
N SER A 133 -39.76 5.87 25.52
CA SER A 133 -39.50 4.92 24.43
C SER A 133 -38.01 4.60 24.33
N VAL A 134 -37.71 3.30 24.32
CA VAL A 134 -36.37 2.74 24.10
C VAL A 134 -36.33 2.13 22.71
N PHE A 135 -35.25 2.37 21.97
CA PHE A 135 -35.05 1.80 20.64
C PHE A 135 -33.79 0.93 20.64
N PHE A 136 -33.82 -0.13 19.85
CA PHE A 136 -32.67 -0.97 19.52
C PHE A 136 -32.57 -1.11 18.00
N ARG A 137 -31.35 -1.32 17.52
CA ARG A 137 -31.06 -1.61 16.12
C ARG A 137 -30.79 -3.09 15.89
N GLU A 138 -31.52 -3.68 14.95
CA GLU A 138 -31.35 -5.04 14.46
C GLU A 138 -31.18 -4.99 12.94
N GLY A 139 -30.02 -5.41 12.43
CA GLY A 139 -29.62 -5.11 11.05
C GLY A 139 -29.65 -3.60 10.79
N SER A 140 -30.34 -3.16 9.73
CA SER A 140 -30.52 -1.74 9.39
C SER A 140 -31.71 -1.07 10.09
N ILE A 141 -32.57 -1.83 10.79
CA ILE A 141 -33.86 -1.35 11.29
C ILE A 141 -33.78 -0.97 12.77
N SER A 142 -34.33 0.19 13.13
CA SER A 142 -34.49 0.63 14.52
C SER A 142 -35.91 0.35 15.03
N MET A 143 -36.02 -0.55 16.01
CA MET A 143 -37.29 -1.04 16.58
C MET A 143 -37.48 -0.57 18.02
N PRO A 144 -38.71 -0.19 18.43
CA PRO A 144 -39.02 0.09 19.83
C PRO A 144 -39.01 -1.20 20.64
N LYS A 145 -38.51 -1.15 21.89
CA LYS A 145 -38.49 -2.29 22.82
C LYS A 145 -39.12 -1.89 24.14
N ALA A 146 -40.07 -2.70 24.63
CA ALA A 146 -40.87 -2.39 25.82
C ALA A 146 -40.58 -3.30 27.03
N PHE A 147 -40.03 -4.50 26.81
CA PHE A 147 -39.75 -5.50 27.84
C PHE A 147 -38.35 -6.12 27.64
N ASP A 148 -37.77 -6.70 28.70
CA ASP A 148 -36.44 -7.36 28.70
C ASP A 148 -35.33 -6.55 28.02
N ILE A 149 -35.11 -5.35 28.57
CA ILE A 149 -34.11 -4.41 28.08
C ILE A 149 -32.74 -4.79 28.63
N GLU A 150 -32.05 -5.66 27.90
CA GLU A 150 -30.65 -6.00 28.14
C GLU A 150 -29.73 -5.40 27.07
N LEU A 151 -28.64 -4.79 27.51
CA LEU A 151 -27.57 -4.32 26.63
C LEU A 151 -26.64 -5.49 26.30
N LYS A 152 -26.58 -5.89 25.02
CA LYS A 152 -25.75 -6.99 24.55
C LYS A 152 -24.59 -6.47 23.70
N ASP A 153 -23.41 -7.01 23.94
CA ASP A 153 -22.22 -6.70 23.15
C ASP A 153 -22.06 -7.71 22.02
N LEU A 154 -22.36 -7.28 20.79
CA LEU A 154 -22.32 -8.13 19.59
C LEU A 154 -21.27 -7.67 18.58
N ASN A 155 -21.00 -6.36 18.52
CA ASN A 155 -20.25 -5.75 17.42
C ASN A 155 -18.82 -5.34 17.79
N SER A 156 -18.40 -5.45 19.06
CA SER A 156 -17.12 -4.91 19.51
C SER A 156 -15.91 -5.43 18.72
N LYS A 157 -15.90 -6.72 18.36
CA LYS A 157 -14.79 -7.28 17.55
C LYS A 157 -14.74 -6.66 16.15
N ALA A 158 -15.87 -6.61 15.45
CA ALA A 158 -15.95 -6.08 14.09
C ALA A 158 -15.58 -4.59 14.04
N VAL A 159 -16.11 -3.81 14.99
CA VAL A 159 -15.81 -2.37 15.08
C VAL A 159 -14.35 -2.14 15.45
N ALA A 160 -13.78 -2.91 16.38
CA ALA A 160 -12.35 -2.80 16.71
C ALA A 160 -11.45 -3.04 15.49
N THR A 161 -11.78 -4.01 14.63
CA THR A 161 -11.04 -4.26 13.37
C THR A 161 -11.14 -3.07 12.42
N ILE A 162 -12.35 -2.52 12.19
CA ILE A 162 -12.54 -1.35 11.32
C ILE A 162 -11.77 -0.13 11.85
N GLU A 163 -11.85 0.13 13.15
CA GLU A 163 -11.11 1.20 13.80
C GLU A 163 -9.60 0.97 13.75
N GLN A 164 -9.14 -0.27 13.88
CA GLN A 164 -7.73 -0.63 13.76
C GLN A 164 -7.22 -0.38 12.34
N HIS A 165 -7.98 -0.74 11.31
CA HIS A 165 -7.63 -0.43 9.92
C HIS A 165 -7.61 1.08 9.67
N ALA A 166 -8.48 1.84 10.35
CA ALA A 166 -8.47 3.30 10.30
C ALA A 166 -7.38 3.93 11.21
N ARG A 167 -6.79 3.15 12.13
CA ARG A 167 -5.57 3.50 12.87
C ARG A 167 -4.36 3.22 11.99
N ASN A 168 -4.22 3.97 10.91
CA ASN A 168 -2.88 4.16 10.36
C ASN A 168 -2.07 4.92 11.40
N ASN A 169 -0.91 4.37 11.76
CA ASN A 169 0.01 5.03 12.67
C ASN A 169 0.73 6.12 11.87
N ILE A 170 0.01 7.21 11.57
CA ILE A 170 0.44 8.32 10.72
C ILE A 170 1.81 8.82 11.16
N GLU A 171 2.05 8.87 12.48
CA GLU A 171 3.35 9.17 13.08
C GLU A 171 4.43 8.21 12.56
N LEU A 172 4.27 6.89 12.71
CA LEU A 172 5.23 5.91 12.17
C LEU A 172 5.39 6.01 10.65
N THR A 173 4.33 6.28 9.91
CA THR A 173 4.42 6.44 8.44
C THR A 173 5.22 7.69 8.09
N LEU A 174 4.93 8.83 8.73
CA LEU A 174 5.64 10.09 8.50
C LEU A 174 7.09 9.97 8.95
N ASP A 175 7.35 9.41 10.12
CA ASP A 175 8.69 9.13 10.62
C ASP A 175 9.44 8.21 9.66
N GLY A 176 8.78 7.16 9.14
CA GLY A 176 9.35 6.27 8.13
C GLY A 176 9.69 6.98 6.82
N VAL A 177 8.84 7.88 6.35
CA VAL A 177 9.10 8.70 5.15
C VAL A 177 10.27 9.65 5.42
N ILE A 178 10.25 10.39 6.53
CA ILE A 178 11.30 11.34 6.91
C ILE A 178 12.64 10.62 7.07
N ASP A 179 12.65 9.46 7.72
CA ASP A 179 13.84 8.63 7.91
C ASP A 179 14.36 8.09 6.58
N PHE A 180 13.47 7.63 5.69
CA PHE A 180 13.85 7.17 4.35
C PHE A 180 14.50 8.29 3.54
N LEU A 181 13.88 9.48 3.50
CA LEU A 181 14.35 10.62 2.71
C LEU A 181 15.63 11.25 3.29
N ASN A 182 15.70 11.42 4.61
CA ASN A 182 16.73 12.25 5.23
C ASN A 182 17.84 11.47 5.93
N ASN A 183 17.65 10.19 6.29
CA ASN A 183 18.64 9.44 7.06
C ASN A 183 19.21 8.25 6.30
N ARG A 184 18.36 7.40 5.72
CA ARG A 184 18.78 6.15 5.07
C ARG A 184 19.52 6.40 3.77
N HIS A 185 19.10 7.42 3.01
CA HIS A 185 19.56 7.68 1.65
C HIS A 185 20.00 9.13 1.44
N LYS A 186 20.74 9.69 2.40
CA LYS A 186 21.20 11.10 2.40
C LYS A 186 21.87 11.55 1.10
N ASP A 187 22.61 10.65 0.47
CA ASP A 187 23.42 10.94 -0.71
C ASP A 187 22.72 10.58 -2.02
N LEU A 188 21.45 10.14 -1.98
CA LEU A 188 20.69 9.71 -3.16
C LEU A 188 19.51 10.66 -3.42
N GLU A 189 19.13 10.80 -4.68
CA GLU A 189 17.89 11.49 -5.02
C GLU A 189 16.73 10.61 -4.58
N SER A 190 15.89 11.14 -3.69
CA SER A 190 14.79 10.40 -3.07
C SER A 190 13.46 11.14 -3.27
N SER A 191 12.39 10.36 -3.38
CA SER A 191 11.05 10.88 -3.60
C SER A 191 10.02 9.89 -3.04
N TYR A 192 8.80 10.37 -2.85
CA TYR A 192 7.69 9.56 -2.37
C TYR A 192 6.41 9.86 -3.16
N LYS A 193 5.46 8.94 -3.07
CA LYS A 193 4.11 9.14 -3.58
C LYS A 193 3.10 8.40 -2.72
N VAL A 194 1.97 9.07 -2.47
CA VAL A 194 0.84 8.50 -1.74
C VAL A 194 -0.20 7.97 -2.74
N PHE A 195 -0.62 6.74 -2.56
CA PHE A 195 -1.67 6.05 -3.33
C PHE A 195 -2.87 5.75 -2.43
N LYS A 196 -4.08 6.02 -2.94
CA LYS A 196 -5.36 5.77 -2.26
C LYS A 196 -5.45 6.29 -0.81
N GLU A 197 -4.65 7.30 -0.47
CA GLU A 197 -4.50 7.90 0.88
C GLU A 197 -4.04 6.92 1.97
N GLN A 198 -3.54 5.75 1.58
CA GLN A 198 -3.19 4.66 2.50
C GLN A 198 -1.76 4.17 2.29
N PHE A 199 -1.27 4.18 1.06
CA PHE A 199 0.00 3.57 0.71
C PHE A 199 1.02 4.65 0.33
N VAL A 200 2.17 4.65 0.98
CA VAL A 200 3.27 5.58 0.73
C VAL A 200 4.42 4.76 0.18
N VAL A 201 4.65 4.90 -1.12
CA VAL A 201 5.81 4.33 -1.79
C VAL A 201 6.92 5.38 -1.78
N CYS A 202 8.05 5.04 -1.20
CA CYS A 202 9.27 5.82 -1.26
C CYS A 202 10.27 5.13 -2.19
N TRP A 203 11.01 5.92 -2.95
CA TRP A 203 12.14 5.42 -3.73
C TRP A 203 13.33 6.37 -3.65
N ALA A 204 14.53 5.80 -3.66
CA ALA A 204 15.79 6.55 -3.70
C ALA A 204 16.74 5.91 -4.70
N GLY A 205 17.57 6.73 -5.35
CA GLY A 205 18.63 6.25 -6.22
C GLY A 205 19.42 7.39 -6.85
N ASN A 206 20.54 7.05 -7.48
CA ASN A 206 21.29 7.98 -8.31
C ASN A 206 20.56 8.17 -9.64
N ALA A 207 19.89 9.31 -9.80
CA ALA A 207 19.20 9.63 -11.02
C ALA A 207 20.17 10.02 -12.14
N LYS A 208 19.92 9.48 -13.34
CA LYS A 208 20.61 9.80 -14.57
C LYS A 208 19.59 10.00 -15.67
N LYS A 209 19.51 11.21 -16.21
CA LYS A 209 18.65 11.52 -17.36
C LYS A 209 19.38 11.21 -18.66
N VAL A 210 18.78 10.38 -19.50
CA VAL A 210 19.26 10.09 -20.85
C VAL A 210 18.09 10.31 -21.80
N LYS A 211 18.17 11.38 -22.61
CA LYS A 211 17.04 11.89 -23.40
C LYS A 211 15.85 12.17 -22.48
N ASP A 212 14.67 11.63 -22.79
CA ASP A 212 13.42 11.83 -22.04
C ASP A 212 13.17 10.78 -20.95
N LYS A 213 14.15 9.91 -20.65
CA LYS A 213 14.03 8.87 -19.62
C LYS A 213 14.98 9.12 -18.46
N THR A 214 14.43 8.99 -17.25
CA THR A 214 15.20 8.98 -16.00
C THR A 214 15.47 7.56 -15.57
N TYR A 215 16.75 7.23 -15.43
CA TYR A 215 17.23 5.97 -14.89
C TYR A 215 17.74 6.19 -13.48
N PHE A 216 17.43 5.28 -12.56
CA PHE A 216 17.98 5.27 -11.22
C PHE A 216 18.96 4.10 -11.09
N SER A 217 20.11 4.33 -10.48
CA SER A 217 21.05 3.27 -10.07
C SER A 217 21.21 3.30 -8.55
N ARG A 218 21.65 2.20 -7.93
CA ARG A 218 21.63 2.05 -6.46
C ARG A 218 20.24 2.32 -5.89
N VAL A 219 19.25 1.65 -6.46
CA VAL A 219 17.84 1.93 -6.22
C VAL A 219 17.34 1.18 -5.00
N ASP A 220 16.63 1.89 -4.13
CA ASP A 220 15.86 1.33 -3.02
C ASP A 220 14.41 1.80 -3.15
N ILE A 221 13.45 0.88 -3.08
CA ILE A 221 12.02 1.17 -3.20
C ILE A 221 11.31 0.45 -2.05
N GLU A 222 10.60 1.22 -1.23
CA GLU A 222 9.92 0.72 -0.03
C GLU A 222 8.46 1.16 0.00
N LEU A 223 7.59 0.26 0.46
CA LEU A 223 6.22 0.58 0.86
C LEU A 223 6.23 0.82 2.37
N ILE A 224 6.26 2.09 2.77
CA ILE A 224 6.57 2.50 4.15
C ILE A 224 5.51 2.00 5.13
N ASN A 225 4.24 2.06 4.76
CA ASN A 225 3.10 1.69 5.61
C ASN A 225 3.13 0.20 6.00
N GLU A 226 3.60 -0.64 5.08
CA GLU A 226 3.71 -2.10 5.27
C GLU A 226 5.11 -2.51 5.79
N GLN A 227 6.07 -1.57 5.85
CA GLN A 227 7.48 -1.83 6.15
C GLN A 227 8.12 -2.87 5.22
N VAL A 228 7.67 -2.91 3.96
CA VAL A 228 8.14 -3.87 2.95
C VAL A 228 9.10 -3.19 1.98
N LYS A 229 10.25 -3.82 1.76
CA LYS A 229 11.19 -3.45 0.69
C LYS A 229 10.76 -4.12 -0.60
N LEU A 230 10.27 -3.32 -1.55
CA LEU A 230 9.74 -3.76 -2.83
C LEU A 230 10.86 -4.08 -3.83
N PHE A 231 11.91 -3.26 -3.83
CA PHE A 231 13.06 -3.47 -4.71
C PHE A 231 14.32 -2.88 -4.08
N PHE A 232 15.43 -3.61 -4.23
CA PHE A 232 16.76 -3.08 -3.90
C PHE A 232 17.80 -3.60 -4.87
N SER A 233 18.58 -2.69 -5.46
CA SER A 233 19.74 -3.07 -6.24
C SER A 233 20.83 -2.01 -6.18
N THR A 234 22.07 -2.44 -5.97
CA THR A 234 23.26 -1.56 -6.00
C THR A 234 23.82 -1.35 -7.40
N LEU A 235 23.46 -2.19 -8.37
CA LEU A 235 24.13 -2.29 -9.67
C LEU A 235 23.20 -2.17 -10.87
N ASP A 236 21.93 -2.53 -10.70
CA ASP A 236 20.96 -2.47 -11.79
C ASP A 236 20.46 -1.03 -11.96
N GLU A 237 20.09 -0.71 -13.19
CA GLU A 237 19.39 0.52 -13.50
C GLU A 237 17.89 0.25 -13.56
N VAL A 238 17.09 1.14 -12.99
CA VAL A 238 15.64 1.02 -12.94
C VAL A 238 15.00 2.29 -13.45
N THR A 239 13.96 2.17 -14.26
CA THR A 239 13.06 3.30 -14.54
C THR A 239 11.81 3.17 -13.69
N VAL A 240 11.33 4.28 -13.16
CA VAL A 240 10.10 4.36 -12.36
C VAL A 240 9.06 5.16 -13.14
N ALA A 241 7.82 4.68 -13.17
CA ALA A 241 6.66 5.40 -13.69
C ALA A 241 5.47 5.19 -12.75
N PHE A 242 4.59 6.16 -12.64
CA PHE A 242 3.40 6.05 -11.79
C PHE A 242 2.26 6.93 -12.29
N ASN A 243 1.02 6.57 -11.94
CA ASN A 243 -0.17 7.40 -12.09
C ASN A 243 -0.93 7.45 -10.74
N GLU A 244 -2.23 7.70 -10.71
CA GLU A 244 -2.99 7.78 -9.45
C GLU A 244 -3.11 6.44 -8.72
N ASP A 245 -3.11 5.33 -9.46
CA ASP A 245 -3.45 4.00 -8.95
C ASP A 245 -2.31 2.98 -9.08
N THR A 246 -1.29 3.29 -9.87
CA THR A 246 -0.22 2.34 -10.22
C THR A 246 1.16 2.89 -10.02
N PHE A 247 2.06 2.02 -9.55
CA PHE A 247 3.50 2.25 -9.48
C PHE A 247 4.21 1.14 -10.27
N THR A 248 4.89 1.51 -11.34
CA THR A 248 5.56 0.59 -12.26
C THR A 248 7.07 0.81 -12.24
N THR A 249 7.83 -0.27 -12.20
CA THR A 249 9.27 -0.26 -12.38
C THR A 249 9.69 -1.17 -13.53
N ILE A 250 10.77 -0.79 -14.22
CA ILE A 250 11.43 -1.67 -15.20
C ILE A 250 12.90 -1.75 -14.84
N GLU A 251 13.37 -2.95 -14.50
CA GLU A 251 14.77 -3.27 -14.26
C GLU A 251 15.50 -3.43 -15.60
N TYR A 252 16.72 -2.90 -15.69
CA TYR A 252 17.59 -3.01 -16.86
C TYR A 252 18.90 -3.69 -16.48
N VAL A 253 19.34 -4.61 -17.35
CA VAL A 253 20.66 -5.22 -17.28
C VAL A 253 21.55 -4.70 -18.38
N ARG A 254 22.82 -4.45 -18.05
CA ARG A 254 23.81 -3.97 -19.01
C ARG A 254 24.61 -5.15 -19.57
N LEU A 255 24.43 -5.44 -20.86
CA LEU A 255 25.07 -6.57 -21.54
C LEU A 255 25.76 -6.13 -22.83
N GLY A 256 26.87 -6.78 -23.19
CA GLY A 256 27.67 -6.41 -24.36
C GLY A 256 28.98 -7.18 -24.47
N LEU A 257 29.55 -7.19 -25.67
CA LEU A 257 30.90 -7.71 -25.96
C LEU A 257 31.82 -6.57 -26.42
N ALA A 258 33.13 -6.69 -26.15
CA ALA A 258 34.18 -5.79 -26.66
C ALA A 258 33.83 -4.30 -26.55
N ASN A 259 33.47 -3.86 -25.35
CA ASN A 259 33.09 -2.47 -24.99
C ASN A 259 31.78 -1.91 -25.57
N LYS A 260 30.99 -2.70 -26.31
CA LYS A 260 29.65 -2.32 -26.77
C LYS A 260 28.56 -2.73 -25.79
N LEU A 261 28.52 -2.09 -24.62
CA LEU A 261 27.52 -2.35 -23.60
C LEU A 261 26.20 -1.61 -23.91
N LYS A 262 25.09 -2.35 -23.90
CA LYS A 262 23.73 -1.82 -24.08
C LYS A 262 22.84 -2.22 -22.89
N TYR A 263 21.80 -1.44 -22.65
CA TYR A 263 20.77 -1.73 -21.65
C TYR A 263 19.66 -2.58 -22.26
N TYR A 264 19.30 -3.66 -21.58
CA TYR A 264 18.22 -4.55 -21.95
C TYR A 264 17.20 -4.58 -20.80
N PRO A 265 15.90 -4.30 -21.07
CA PRO A 265 14.85 -4.45 -20.07
C PRO A 265 14.80 -5.91 -19.60
N LEU A 266 14.85 -6.15 -18.31
CA LEU A 266 14.85 -7.49 -17.72
C LEU A 266 13.45 -7.86 -17.21
N GLU A 267 12.96 -7.11 -16.22
CA GLU A 267 11.73 -7.41 -15.51
C GLU A 267 10.94 -6.12 -15.31
N LYS A 268 9.62 -6.20 -15.51
CA LYS A 268 8.67 -5.15 -15.21
C LYS A 268 7.88 -5.55 -13.97
N MET A 269 7.89 -4.70 -12.94
CA MET A 269 7.02 -4.85 -11.77
C MET A 269 5.95 -3.78 -11.83
N ASN A 270 4.69 -4.17 -11.61
CA ASN A 270 3.57 -3.26 -11.51
C ASN A 270 2.84 -3.48 -10.19
N ILE A 271 2.63 -2.40 -9.46
CA ILE A 271 1.84 -2.38 -8.22
C ILE A 271 0.56 -1.62 -8.51
N THR A 272 -0.58 -2.27 -8.29
CA THR A 272 -1.91 -1.66 -8.43
C THR A 272 -2.52 -1.50 -7.05
N PHE A 273 -2.95 -0.27 -6.72
CA PHE A 273 -3.56 0.07 -5.44
C PHE A 273 -5.07 0.27 -5.60
N GLU A 274 -5.85 -0.38 -4.75
CA GLU A 274 -7.32 -0.38 -4.81
C GLU A 274 -7.92 0.50 -3.70
N ASP A 275 -9.11 1.07 -3.95
CA ASP A 275 -9.80 1.95 -2.99
C ASP A 275 -10.28 1.22 -1.72
N ASN A 276 -10.40 -0.11 -1.78
CA ASN A 276 -10.76 -0.96 -0.64
C ASN A 276 -9.59 -1.24 0.33
N GLY A 277 -8.44 -0.57 0.15
CA GLY A 277 -7.26 -0.75 0.99
C GLY A 277 -6.47 -2.03 0.70
N THR A 278 -6.61 -2.60 -0.49
CA THR A 278 -5.78 -3.72 -0.97
C THR A 278 -4.84 -3.27 -2.08
N TYR A 279 -3.78 -4.04 -2.33
CA TYR A 279 -2.89 -3.84 -3.47
C TYR A 279 -2.44 -5.18 -4.04
N GLN A 280 -2.06 -5.16 -5.32
CA GLN A 280 -1.54 -6.34 -6.01
C GLN A 280 -0.20 -6.00 -6.63
N ILE A 281 0.78 -6.90 -6.48
CA ILE A 281 2.08 -6.81 -7.14
C ILE A 281 2.12 -7.87 -8.23
N GLN A 282 2.42 -7.45 -9.45
CA GLN A 282 2.61 -8.33 -10.60
C GLN A 282 4.00 -8.09 -11.18
N SER A 283 4.72 -9.17 -11.41
CA SER A 283 6.04 -9.18 -12.06
C SER A 283 5.96 -9.90 -13.40
N GLU A 284 6.54 -9.31 -14.42
CA GLU A 284 6.62 -9.87 -15.77
C GLU A 284 8.07 -9.79 -16.27
N LEU A 285 8.66 -10.94 -16.64
CA LEU A 285 9.97 -10.97 -17.30
C LEU A 285 9.80 -10.55 -18.77
N ILE A 286 10.34 -9.39 -19.13
CA ILE A 286 10.26 -8.80 -20.48
C ILE A 286 11.60 -8.84 -21.22
N PHE A 287 12.46 -9.79 -20.84
CA PHE A 287 13.85 -9.86 -21.27
C PHE A 287 14.02 -10.48 -22.65
N ASP A 288 14.52 -9.69 -23.60
CA ASP A 288 15.01 -10.17 -24.90
C ASP A 288 16.55 -10.11 -24.95
N PRO A 289 17.25 -11.26 -24.82
CA PRO A 289 18.70 -11.28 -24.73
C PRO A 289 19.38 -10.95 -26.06
N PRO A 290 20.58 -10.32 -26.03
CA PRO A 290 21.34 -10.06 -27.24
C PRO A 290 21.80 -11.36 -27.93
N LYS A 291 21.65 -11.39 -29.25
CA LYS A 291 22.13 -12.48 -30.11
C LYS A 291 23.50 -12.14 -30.71
N TYR A 292 24.43 -13.08 -30.63
CA TYR A 292 25.77 -12.96 -31.19
C TYR A 292 26.12 -14.13 -32.11
N ASP A 293 27.13 -13.92 -32.97
CA ASP A 293 27.67 -14.98 -33.82
C ASP A 293 28.27 -16.12 -32.99
N LYS A 294 27.91 -17.37 -33.32
CA LYS A 294 28.33 -18.55 -32.55
C LYS A 294 29.84 -18.75 -32.58
N LYS A 295 30.54 -18.47 -33.70
CA LYS A 295 32.00 -18.67 -33.76
C LYS A 295 32.70 -17.77 -32.76
N THR A 296 32.28 -16.50 -32.71
CA THR A 296 32.77 -15.52 -31.74
C THR A 296 32.53 -16.00 -30.30
N LEU A 297 31.34 -16.51 -30.00
CA LEU A 297 31.01 -17.03 -28.67
C LEU A 297 31.80 -18.29 -28.30
N TYR A 298 32.08 -19.20 -29.24
CA TYR A 298 32.96 -20.35 -28.99
C TYR A 298 34.36 -19.92 -28.58
N HIS A 299 34.93 -18.90 -29.24
CA HIS A 299 36.23 -18.36 -28.85
C HIS A 299 36.20 -17.77 -27.44
N ILE A 300 35.21 -16.93 -27.13
CA ILE A 300 35.04 -16.33 -25.81
C ILE A 300 34.85 -17.41 -24.72
N PHE A 301 33.98 -18.39 -24.97
CA PHE A 301 33.72 -19.49 -24.06
C PHE A 301 34.99 -20.30 -23.76
N ASN A 302 35.77 -20.61 -24.79
CA ASN A 302 37.02 -21.35 -24.64
C ASN A 302 38.10 -20.54 -23.90
N THR A 303 38.20 -19.24 -24.17
CA THR A 303 39.10 -18.33 -23.42
C THR A 303 38.74 -18.32 -21.93
N ASN A 304 37.45 -18.14 -21.60
CA ASN A 304 37.00 -18.16 -20.21
C ASN A 304 37.31 -19.50 -19.52
N ASN A 305 37.08 -20.62 -20.20
CA ASN A 305 37.38 -21.96 -19.69
C ASN A 305 38.89 -22.15 -19.45
N ALA A 306 39.74 -21.60 -20.31
CA ALA A 306 41.18 -21.65 -20.13
C ALA A 306 41.63 -20.86 -18.89
N ILE A 307 41.05 -19.67 -18.66
CA ILE A 307 41.30 -18.88 -17.45
C ILE A 307 40.84 -19.62 -16.20
N LEU A 308 39.64 -20.22 -16.24
CA LEU A 308 39.10 -20.98 -15.12
C LEU A 308 39.98 -22.17 -14.75
N ARG A 309 40.49 -22.92 -15.74
CA ARG A 309 41.45 -24.01 -15.52
C ARG A 309 42.77 -23.54 -14.91
N LYS A 310 43.25 -22.34 -15.28
CA LYS A 310 44.46 -21.74 -14.66
C LYS A 310 44.20 -21.43 -13.19
N LEU A 311 43.03 -20.87 -12.86
CA LEU A 311 42.61 -20.61 -11.47
C LEU A 311 42.50 -21.90 -10.65
N GLU A 312 41.87 -22.94 -11.19
CA GLU A 312 41.77 -24.26 -10.53
C GLU A 312 43.13 -24.87 -10.20
N LYS A 313 44.12 -24.67 -11.07
CA LYS A 313 45.49 -25.17 -10.90
C LYS A 313 46.41 -24.22 -10.12
N ASN A 314 45.89 -23.10 -9.59
CA ASN A 314 46.68 -22.03 -8.97
C ASN A 314 47.83 -21.50 -9.85
N ILE A 315 47.64 -21.48 -11.17
CA ILE A 315 48.61 -20.92 -12.12
C ILE A 315 48.44 -19.40 -12.17
N ALA A 316 49.56 -18.67 -12.10
CA ALA A 316 49.56 -17.21 -12.18
C ALA A 316 48.97 -16.71 -13.52
N LEU A 317 48.02 -15.77 -13.43
CA LEU A 317 47.38 -15.16 -14.59
C LEU A 317 48.24 -14.05 -15.20
N LYS A 318 48.37 -14.06 -16.54
CA LYS A 318 49.02 -12.97 -17.29
C LYS A 318 48.15 -11.70 -17.25
N PRO A 319 48.68 -10.51 -17.58
CA PRO A 319 47.90 -9.27 -17.61
C PRO A 319 46.59 -9.38 -18.41
N ASN A 320 46.64 -9.92 -19.62
CA ASN A 320 45.44 -10.13 -20.45
C ASN A 320 44.45 -11.12 -19.81
N ASP A 321 44.94 -12.18 -19.15
CA ASP A 321 44.06 -13.13 -18.45
C ASP A 321 43.32 -12.45 -17.28
N LYS A 322 43.93 -11.46 -16.63
CA LYS A 322 43.30 -10.69 -15.54
C LYS A 322 42.23 -9.74 -16.07
N GLU A 323 42.48 -9.12 -17.22
CA GLU A 323 41.49 -8.28 -17.91
C GLU A 323 40.29 -9.12 -18.35
N ASP A 324 40.53 -10.25 -19.02
CA ASP A 324 39.47 -11.17 -19.43
C ASP A 324 38.71 -11.76 -18.22
N LEU A 325 39.40 -12.03 -17.11
CA LEU A 325 38.76 -12.49 -15.87
C LEU A 325 37.73 -11.47 -15.34
N SER A 326 37.97 -10.17 -15.50
CA SER A 326 37.01 -9.13 -15.10
C SER A 326 35.71 -9.18 -15.92
N HIS A 327 35.80 -9.63 -17.19
CA HIS A 327 34.66 -9.76 -18.11
C HIS A 327 34.02 -11.16 -18.10
N LEU A 328 34.65 -12.14 -17.46
CA LEU A 328 34.20 -13.53 -17.40
C LEU A 328 32.73 -13.70 -16.93
N PRO A 329 32.24 -12.98 -15.89
CA PRO A 329 30.83 -13.08 -15.49
C PRO A 329 29.83 -12.69 -16.57
N ALA A 330 30.08 -11.58 -17.27
CA ALA A 330 29.18 -11.05 -18.29
C ALA A 330 29.25 -11.90 -19.58
N THR A 331 30.45 -12.33 -19.97
CA THR A 331 30.66 -13.11 -21.19
C THR A 331 30.10 -14.54 -21.05
N TYR A 332 30.26 -15.22 -19.90
CA TYR A 332 29.59 -16.50 -19.68
C TYR A 332 28.06 -16.37 -19.65
N LEU A 333 27.51 -15.30 -19.07
CA LEU A 333 26.08 -15.02 -19.11
C LEU A 333 25.60 -14.89 -20.56
N ILE A 334 26.30 -14.12 -21.39
CA ILE A 334 25.99 -13.98 -22.82
C ILE A 334 26.07 -15.32 -23.55
N CYS A 335 27.10 -16.13 -23.29
CA CYS A 335 27.22 -17.47 -23.86
C CYS A 335 26.01 -18.34 -23.48
N PHE A 336 25.62 -18.37 -22.21
CA PHE A 336 24.44 -19.13 -21.76
C PHE A 336 23.16 -18.69 -22.47
N LEU A 337 22.92 -17.37 -22.53
CA LEU A 337 21.76 -16.78 -23.20
C LEU A 337 21.74 -17.06 -24.72
N ASN A 338 22.86 -17.47 -25.31
CA ASN A 338 23.01 -17.82 -26.72
C ASN A 338 23.16 -19.34 -26.95
N GLY A 339 22.80 -20.17 -25.96
CA GLY A 339 22.69 -21.63 -26.12
C GLY A 339 23.91 -22.45 -25.68
N PHE A 340 24.87 -21.85 -24.99
CA PHE A 340 26.01 -22.57 -24.39
C PHE A 340 25.67 -22.95 -22.95
N GLU A 341 24.89 -24.02 -22.78
CA GLU A 341 24.36 -24.43 -21.47
C GLU A 341 25.45 -24.70 -20.42
N GLU A 342 26.61 -25.21 -20.86
CA GLU A 342 27.74 -25.50 -19.98
C GLU A 342 28.29 -24.24 -19.30
N ALA A 343 28.08 -23.05 -19.87
CA ALA A 343 28.52 -21.79 -19.28
C ALA A 343 27.99 -21.61 -17.85
N LYS A 344 26.75 -22.02 -17.57
CA LYS A 344 26.20 -21.96 -16.21
C LYS A 344 26.98 -22.84 -15.22
N ILE A 345 27.36 -24.04 -15.64
CA ILE A 345 28.15 -24.96 -14.81
C ILE A 345 29.52 -24.34 -14.50
N GLN A 346 30.15 -23.72 -15.50
CA GLN A 346 31.44 -23.05 -15.32
C GLN A 346 31.34 -21.82 -14.42
N MET A 347 30.26 -21.04 -14.53
CA MET A 347 30.00 -19.91 -13.63
C MET A 347 29.85 -20.36 -12.18
N GLU A 348 29.14 -21.46 -11.92
CA GLU A 348 29.00 -21.97 -10.55
C GLU A 348 30.35 -22.43 -9.95
N LYS A 349 31.21 -23.06 -10.76
CA LYS A 349 32.58 -23.40 -10.35
C LYS A 349 33.42 -22.15 -10.08
N ALA A 350 33.41 -21.20 -11.01
CA ALA A 350 34.12 -19.93 -10.88
C ALA A 350 33.71 -19.17 -9.62
N ARG A 351 32.43 -19.23 -9.23
CA ARG A 351 31.92 -18.59 -8.01
C ARG A 351 32.62 -19.09 -6.76
N VAL A 352 32.83 -20.40 -6.64
CA VAL A 352 33.51 -20.99 -5.47
C VAL A 352 34.98 -20.58 -5.43
N LEU A 353 35.67 -20.63 -6.58
CA LEU A 353 37.09 -20.32 -6.70
C LEU A 353 37.41 -18.85 -6.43
N LEU A 354 36.57 -17.94 -6.94
CA LEU A 354 36.80 -16.49 -6.86
C LEU A 354 36.44 -15.89 -5.50
N LYS A 355 35.68 -16.61 -4.66
CA LYS A 355 35.20 -16.12 -3.36
C LYS A 355 36.31 -15.59 -2.44
N LYS A 356 37.49 -16.22 -2.49
CA LYS A 356 38.66 -15.85 -1.66
C LYS A 356 39.73 -15.05 -2.40
N THR A 357 39.75 -15.12 -3.73
CA THR A 357 40.86 -14.63 -4.56
C THR A 357 40.53 -13.32 -5.27
N ASN A 358 39.26 -13.07 -5.62
CA ASN A 358 38.82 -11.84 -6.25
C ASN A 358 37.35 -11.55 -5.92
N GLN A 359 37.12 -10.71 -4.89
CA GLN A 359 35.79 -10.39 -4.40
C GLN A 359 34.93 -9.62 -5.41
N GLU A 360 35.55 -8.76 -6.22
CA GLU A 360 34.84 -7.94 -7.22
C GLU A 360 34.23 -8.83 -8.32
N VAL A 361 35.05 -9.69 -8.94
CA VAL A 361 34.57 -10.62 -9.97
C VAL A 361 33.60 -11.63 -9.37
N HIS A 362 33.82 -12.07 -8.13
CA HIS A 362 32.88 -12.94 -7.41
C HIS A 362 31.50 -12.28 -7.24
N HIS A 363 31.44 -10.99 -6.91
CA HIS A 363 30.19 -10.25 -6.79
C HIS A 363 29.48 -10.12 -8.14
N SER A 364 30.19 -9.71 -9.20
CA SER A 364 29.65 -9.64 -10.56
C SER A 364 29.10 -10.99 -11.03
N LEU A 365 29.76 -12.09 -10.69
CA LEU A 365 29.30 -13.44 -11.01
C LEU A 365 28.01 -13.85 -10.27
N LYS A 366 27.83 -13.42 -9.01
CA LYS A 366 26.57 -13.63 -8.28
C LYS A 366 25.40 -12.93 -8.96
N GLU A 367 25.63 -11.72 -9.48
CA GLU A 367 24.63 -10.95 -10.23
C GLU A 367 24.31 -11.61 -11.57
N SER A 368 25.31 -12.03 -12.34
CA SER A 368 25.07 -12.78 -13.58
C SER A 368 24.26 -14.06 -13.33
N LEU A 369 24.55 -14.80 -12.25
CA LEU A 369 23.77 -15.96 -11.84
C LEU A 369 22.35 -15.60 -11.35
N ARG A 370 22.13 -14.41 -10.78
CA ARG A 370 20.80 -13.90 -10.41
C ARG A 370 19.95 -13.69 -11.65
N ILE A 371 20.51 -13.09 -12.69
CA ILE A 371 19.85 -12.91 -14.00
C ILE A 371 19.46 -14.28 -14.57
N LEU A 372 20.37 -15.26 -14.56
CA LEU A 372 20.06 -16.63 -15.03
C LEU A 372 18.94 -17.31 -14.24
N ARG A 373 18.80 -17.03 -12.94
CA ARG A 373 17.68 -17.54 -12.15
C ARG A 373 16.37 -16.91 -12.63
N LYS A 374 16.31 -15.59 -12.77
CA LYS A 374 15.09 -14.90 -13.27
C LYS A 374 14.64 -15.43 -14.62
N VAL A 375 15.56 -15.61 -15.56
CA VAL A 375 15.27 -16.12 -16.92
C VAL A 375 14.78 -17.57 -16.93
N LYS A 376 15.18 -18.41 -15.96
CA LYS A 376 14.82 -19.84 -15.95
C LYS A 376 13.47 -20.14 -15.26
N TYR A 377 13.04 -19.28 -14.34
CA TYR A 377 11.85 -19.49 -13.51
C TYR A 377 10.63 -18.66 -13.95
N SER A 378 10.76 -17.90 -15.04
CA SER A 378 9.64 -17.39 -15.84
C SER A 378 9.36 -18.37 -16.97
#